data_AF-A0A960APY7-F1
#
_entry.id   AF-A0A960APY7-F1
#
_cell.length_a   1.000
_cell.length_b   1.000
_cell.length_c   1.000
_cell.angle_alpha   90.00
_cell.angle_beta   90.00
_cell.angle_gamma   90.00
#
_symmetry.space_group_name_H-M   'P 1'
#
loop_
_entity.id
_entity.type
_entity.pdbx_description
1 polymer ?
#
loop_
_entity_poly.entity_id
_entity_poly.type
_entity_poly.pdbx_seq_one_letter_code
_entity_poly.pdbx_strand_id
1 'polypeptide(L)'
;MNVHQEVLTARYAHAVEYAGVIHATQTRNGTNIAYISHLLGVSSLVLEAGGNEDEAIAGLLHDAVEDCGGLPRLADVRARFGDRVADIVLACSDSTDEEWKKVTAYWERKRRYLDHLEATGDDRAVLVSIADKAHNARAPGYRPSSAGD
;
A
#
# COMPACT_ATOMS: atom_id res chain seq x y z
N MET A 1 35.99 2.39 -11.56
CA MET A 1 35.38 1.27 -10.81
C MET A 1 33.92 1.62 -10.61
N ASN A 2 33.01 0.91 -11.28
CA ASN A 2 31.58 1.06 -11.05
C ASN A 2 31.27 0.23 -9.81
N VAL A 3 31.18 0.88 -8.65
CA VAL A 3 30.64 0.24 -7.45
C VAL A 3 29.19 -0.09 -7.78
N HIS A 4 28.83 -1.37 -7.80
CA HIS A 4 27.44 -1.79 -7.92
C HIS A 4 26.68 -1.19 -6.73
N GLN A 5 25.98 -0.09 -6.96
CA GLN A 5 25.06 0.45 -5.97
C GLN A 5 23.90 -0.54 -5.87
N GLU A 6 23.72 -1.15 -4.70
CA GLU A 6 22.58 -2.01 -4.45
C GLU A 6 21.30 -1.19 -4.62
N VAL A 7 20.47 -1.60 -5.59
CA VAL A 7 19.17 -0.96 -5.86
C VAL A 7 18.15 -1.40 -4.81
N LEU A 8 18.24 -2.66 -4.38
CA LEU A 8 17.43 -3.25 -3.31
C LEU A 8 18.36 -4.01 -2.35
N THR A 9 18.13 -3.82 -1.07
CA THR A 9 18.87 -4.45 0.03
C THR A 9 18.04 -5.59 0.63
N ALA A 10 18.56 -6.22 1.69
CA ALA A 10 17.81 -7.21 2.47
C ALA A 10 16.50 -6.66 3.06
N ARG A 11 16.36 -5.33 3.21
CA ARG A 11 15.12 -4.71 3.69
C ARG A 11 13.94 -5.05 2.79
N TYR A 12 14.12 -5.01 1.47
CA TYR A 12 13.06 -5.36 0.52
C TYR A 12 12.64 -6.83 0.64
N ALA A 13 13.61 -7.75 0.78
CA ALA A 13 13.31 -9.17 0.98
C ALA A 13 12.51 -9.42 2.27
N HIS A 14 12.90 -8.76 3.37
CA HIS A 14 12.13 -8.83 4.63
C HIS A 14 10.73 -8.24 4.49
N ALA A 15 10.55 -7.18 3.69
CA ALA A 15 9.23 -6.61 3.42
C ALA A 15 8.33 -7.59 2.65
N VAL A 16 8.88 -8.30 1.65
CA VAL A 16 8.14 -9.33 0.90
C VAL A 16 7.69 -10.47 1.83
N GLU A 17 8.60 -10.97 2.68
CA GLU A 17 8.27 -12.01 3.66
C GLU A 17 7.19 -11.52 4.63
N TYR A 18 7.37 -10.32 5.18
CA TYR A 18 6.43 -9.74 6.13
C TYR A 18 5.03 -9.55 5.51
N ALA A 19 4.94 -8.98 4.30
CA ALA A 19 3.69 -8.85 3.57
C ALA A 19 3.01 -10.22 3.34
N GLY A 20 3.79 -11.25 2.99
CA GLY A 20 3.30 -12.61 2.80
C GLY A 20 2.74 -13.24 4.07
N VAL A 21 3.38 -13.03 5.21
CA VAL A 21 2.92 -13.55 6.51
C VAL A 21 1.61 -12.89 6.92
N ILE A 22 1.51 -11.56 6.78
CA ILE A 22 0.43 -10.80 7.41
C ILE A 22 -0.86 -10.86 6.58
N HIS A 23 -0.73 -11.03 5.26
CA HIS A 23 -1.84 -11.24 4.32
C HIS A 23 -2.02 -12.72 3.94
N ALA A 24 -1.41 -13.67 4.67
CA ALA A 24 -1.34 -15.10 4.30
C ALA A 24 -2.71 -15.76 4.06
N THR A 25 -3.75 -15.28 4.73
CA THR A 25 -5.12 -15.82 4.63
C THR A 25 -6.05 -15.01 3.72
N GLN A 26 -5.54 -13.94 3.10
CA GLN A 26 -6.34 -13.02 2.31
C GLN A 26 -6.32 -13.38 0.82
N THR A 27 -7.46 -13.16 0.16
CA THR A 27 -7.60 -13.23 -1.30
C THR A 27 -8.04 -11.89 -1.85
N ARG A 28 -7.81 -11.66 -3.14
CA ARG A 28 -8.37 -10.49 -3.83
C ARG A 28 -9.90 -10.59 -3.84
N ASN A 29 -10.57 -9.49 -3.53
CA ASN A 29 -12.03 -9.39 -3.44
C ASN A 29 -12.75 -10.08 -4.60
N GLY A 30 -13.64 -11.01 -4.26
CA GLY A 30 -14.45 -11.75 -5.25
C GLY A 30 -13.69 -12.82 -6.03
N THR A 31 -12.48 -13.21 -5.61
CA THR A 31 -11.65 -14.22 -6.28
C THR A 31 -10.96 -15.18 -5.30
N ASN A 32 -10.34 -16.23 -5.83
CA ASN A 32 -9.45 -17.14 -5.09
C ASN A 32 -7.96 -16.81 -5.29
N ILE A 33 -7.65 -15.64 -5.85
CA ILE A 33 -6.27 -15.22 -6.10
C ILE A 33 -5.69 -14.70 -4.78
N ALA A 34 -4.53 -15.24 -4.36
CA ALA A 34 -3.86 -14.81 -3.13
C ALA A 34 -3.54 -13.30 -3.15
N TYR A 35 -3.82 -12.60 -2.04
CA TYR A 35 -3.71 -11.14 -1.99
C TYR A 35 -2.29 -10.63 -2.25
N ILE A 36 -1.26 -11.38 -1.83
CA ILE A 36 0.15 -11.05 -2.09
C ILE A 36 0.48 -10.81 -3.57
N SER A 37 -0.28 -11.40 -4.51
CA SER A 37 -0.13 -11.11 -5.95
C SER A 37 -0.34 -9.62 -6.26
N HIS A 38 -1.27 -8.96 -5.57
CA HIS A 38 -1.50 -7.53 -5.67
C HIS A 38 -0.31 -6.74 -5.16
N LEU A 39 0.15 -7.05 -3.94
CA LEU A 39 1.19 -6.31 -3.25
C LEU A 39 2.51 -6.35 -4.04
N LEU A 40 2.87 -7.54 -4.55
CA LEU A 40 4.02 -7.70 -5.44
C LEU A 40 3.86 -6.91 -6.75
N GLY A 41 2.66 -6.90 -7.32
CA GLY A 41 2.36 -6.15 -8.54
C GLY A 41 2.46 -4.63 -8.35
N VAL A 42 1.94 -4.09 -7.24
CA VAL A 42 2.09 -2.67 -6.88
C VAL A 42 3.55 -2.31 -6.70
N SER A 43 4.30 -3.10 -5.93
CA SER A 43 5.73 -2.89 -5.73
C SER A 43 6.52 -2.90 -7.06
N SER A 44 6.21 -3.84 -7.95
CA SER A 44 6.83 -3.90 -9.29
C SER A 44 6.57 -2.62 -10.08
N LEU A 45 5.33 -2.13 -10.09
CA LEU A 45 4.97 -0.89 -10.81
C LEU A 45 5.68 0.34 -10.25
N VAL A 46 5.84 0.42 -8.92
CA VAL A 46 6.61 1.49 -8.28
C VAL A 46 8.07 1.48 -8.75
N LEU A 47 8.71 0.30 -8.75
CA LEU A 47 10.09 0.15 -9.21
C LEU A 47 10.25 0.46 -10.70
N GLU A 48 9.33 -0.01 -11.54
CA GLU A 48 9.32 0.26 -12.99
C GLU A 48 9.17 1.77 -13.29
N ALA A 49 8.45 2.49 -12.43
CA ALA A 49 8.28 3.94 -12.54
C ALA A 49 9.47 4.75 -11.97
N GLY A 50 10.53 4.08 -11.49
CA GLY A 50 11.73 4.73 -10.96
C GLY A 50 11.69 5.03 -9.46
N GLY A 51 10.72 4.46 -8.73
CA GLY A 51 10.68 4.52 -7.27
C GLY A 51 11.89 3.84 -6.62
N ASN A 52 12.28 4.32 -5.46
CA ASN A 52 13.36 3.76 -4.65
C ASN A 52 12.86 2.61 -3.74
N GLU A 53 13.79 2.00 -3.00
CA GLU A 53 13.49 0.89 -2.08
C GLU A 53 12.39 1.23 -1.06
N ASP A 54 12.39 2.42 -0.45
CA ASP A 54 11.38 2.78 0.55
C ASP A 54 9.98 2.86 -0.07
N GLU A 55 9.87 3.38 -1.30
CA GLU A 55 8.60 3.45 -2.04
C GLU A 55 8.12 2.06 -2.46
N ALA A 56 9.03 1.19 -2.88
CA ALA A 56 8.70 -0.19 -3.24
C ALA A 56 8.24 -1.00 -2.01
N ILE A 57 8.92 -0.85 -0.88
CA ILE A 57 8.49 -1.42 0.40
C ILE A 57 7.12 -0.86 0.80
N ALA A 58 6.90 0.45 0.66
CA ALA A 58 5.60 1.04 0.95
C ALA A 58 4.51 0.48 0.02
N GLY A 59 4.81 0.24 -1.26
CA GLY A 59 3.92 -0.46 -2.19
C GLY A 59 3.53 -1.87 -1.73
N LEU A 60 4.47 -2.63 -1.14
CA LEU A 60 4.16 -3.95 -0.55
C LEU A 60 3.25 -3.86 0.68
N LEU A 61 3.29 -2.74 1.40
CA LEU A 61 2.69 -2.59 2.73
C LEU A 61 1.53 -1.59 2.77
N HIS A 62 1.12 -1.02 1.63
CA HIS A 62 0.19 0.10 1.56
C HIS A 62 -1.17 -0.20 2.23
N ASP A 63 -1.66 -1.43 2.13
CA ASP A 63 -2.90 -1.88 2.75
C ASP A 63 -2.72 -2.47 4.16
N ALA A 64 -1.49 -2.64 4.64
CA ALA A 64 -1.24 -3.35 5.89
C ALA A 64 -1.92 -2.65 7.08
N VAL A 65 -1.95 -1.32 7.10
CA VAL A 65 -2.58 -0.57 8.19
C VAL A 65 -4.09 -0.77 8.20
N GLU A 66 -4.72 -0.78 7.03
CA GLU A 66 -6.17 -0.92 6.92
C GLU A 66 -6.63 -2.35 7.17
N ASP A 67 -5.99 -3.32 6.50
CA ASP A 67 -6.47 -4.70 6.47
C ASP A 67 -5.82 -5.59 7.53
N CYS A 68 -4.74 -5.12 8.15
CA CYS A 68 -3.87 -5.94 9.00
C CYS A 68 -3.50 -5.27 10.34
N GLY A 69 -4.43 -4.53 10.98
CA GLY A 69 -4.33 -4.23 12.41
C GLY A 69 -4.03 -2.78 12.81
N GLY A 70 -4.36 -1.80 11.95
CA GLY A 70 -4.50 -0.40 12.32
C GLY A 70 -3.21 0.29 12.78
N LEU A 71 -3.34 1.24 13.71
CA LEU A 71 -2.19 2.00 14.24
C LEU A 71 -1.08 1.12 14.87
N PRO A 72 -1.38 0.02 15.59
CA PRO A 72 -0.35 -0.93 16.00
C PRO A 72 0.47 -1.49 14.82
N ARG A 73 -0.19 -1.73 13.67
CA ARG A 73 0.50 -2.18 12.47
C ARG A 73 1.44 -1.11 11.92
N LEU A 74 0.98 0.13 11.88
CA LEU A 74 1.81 1.25 11.43
C LEU A 74 3.08 1.40 12.30
N ALA A 75 2.95 1.23 13.62
CA ALA A 75 4.09 1.25 14.53
C ALA A 75 5.09 0.12 14.25
N ASP A 76 4.60 -1.09 13.95
CA ASP A 76 5.45 -2.23 13.57
C ASP A 76 6.16 -1.99 12.23
N VAL A 77 5.47 -1.42 11.24
CA VAL A 77 6.07 -1.01 9.96
C VAL A 77 7.19 0.01 10.19
N ARG A 78 6.95 1.03 11.01
CA ARG A 78 7.95 2.04 11.37
C ARG A 78 9.18 1.42 12.03
N ALA A 79 8.98 0.50 12.98
CA ALA A 79 10.08 -0.15 13.68
C ALA A 79 10.94 -1.04 12.76
N ARG A 80 10.32 -1.73 11.79
CA ARG A 80 11.01 -2.68 10.89
C ARG A 80 11.63 -2.01 9.67
N PHE A 81 10.95 -1.02 9.10
CA PHE A 81 11.27 -0.48 7.78
C PHE A 81 11.56 1.02 7.80
N GLY A 82 11.39 1.69 8.94
CA GLY A 82 11.76 3.10 9.14
C GLY A 82 10.63 4.08 8.85
N ASP A 83 10.86 5.33 9.26
CA ASP A 83 9.85 6.40 9.22
C ASP A 83 9.33 6.67 7.81
N ARG A 84 10.24 6.76 6.82
CA ARG A 84 9.86 7.05 5.43
C ARG A 84 8.84 6.06 4.87
N VAL A 85 9.03 4.76 5.13
CA VAL A 85 8.09 3.72 4.70
C VAL A 85 6.75 3.87 5.41
N ALA A 86 6.79 4.03 6.73
CA ALA A 86 5.57 4.16 7.54
C ALA A 86 4.75 5.39 7.14
N ASP A 87 5.41 6.51 6.86
CA ASP A 87 4.74 7.75 6.49
C ASP A 87 4.06 7.64 5.10
N ILE A 88 4.71 6.98 4.13
CA ILE A 88 4.09 6.69 2.83
C ILE A 88 2.90 5.74 2.99
N VAL A 89 3.04 4.67 3.79
CA VAL A 89 1.94 3.71 4.04
C VAL A 89 0.75 4.41 4.71
N LEU A 90 1.01 5.28 5.69
CA LEU A 90 -0.04 6.07 6.33
C LEU A 90 -0.74 6.99 5.32
N ALA A 91 0.01 7.68 4.47
CA ALA A 91 -0.55 8.56 3.44
C ALA A 91 -1.37 7.79 2.38
N CYS A 92 -1.05 6.51 2.15
CA CYS A 92 -1.80 5.64 1.24
C CYS A 92 -3.08 5.06 1.87
N SER A 93 -3.27 5.18 3.18
CA SER A 93 -4.46 4.69 3.89
C SER A 93 -5.61 5.72 3.82
N ASP A 94 -6.80 5.29 3.38
CA ASP A 94 -8.03 6.09 3.38
C ASP A 94 -8.44 6.52 4.80
N SER A 95 -8.27 5.66 5.80
CA SER A 95 -8.49 5.97 7.22
C SER A 95 -7.95 4.86 8.13
N THR A 96 -7.39 5.23 9.28
CA THR A 96 -7.00 4.30 10.36
C THR A 96 -8.14 3.99 11.33
N ASP A 97 -9.29 4.66 11.16
CA ASP A 97 -10.49 4.51 11.98
C ASP A 97 -11.57 3.72 11.21
N GLU A 98 -11.77 2.48 11.65
CA GLU A 98 -12.74 1.54 11.10
C GLU A 98 -14.19 1.88 11.45
N GLU A 99 -14.45 2.57 12.56
CA GLU A 99 -15.81 3.04 12.90
C GLU A 99 -16.20 4.19 11.98
N TRP A 100 -15.29 5.13 11.76
CA TRP A 100 -15.49 6.23 10.82
C TRP A 100 -15.76 5.72 9.40
N LYS A 101 -15.00 4.70 8.93
CA LYS A 101 -15.22 4.10 7.61
C LYS A 101 -16.62 3.51 7.41
N LYS A 102 -17.24 2.98 8.47
CA LYS A 102 -18.58 2.38 8.43
C LYS A 102 -19.69 3.41 8.35
N VAL A 103 -19.49 4.59 8.93
CA VAL A 103 -20.53 5.64 9.02
C VAL A 103 -20.38 6.73 7.97
N THR A 104 -19.23 6.81 7.29
CA THR A 104 -18.96 7.82 6.25
C THR A 104 -19.15 7.28 4.84
N ALA A 105 -19.87 8.05 4.02
CA ALA A 105 -20.15 7.69 2.63
C ALA A 105 -18.87 7.49 1.81
N TYR A 106 -18.88 6.49 0.91
CA TYR A 106 -17.72 6.12 0.08
C TYR A 106 -17.07 7.31 -0.62
N TRP A 107 -17.87 8.16 -1.27
CA TRP A 107 -17.36 9.32 -2.02
C TRP A 107 -16.74 10.40 -1.13
N GLU A 108 -17.22 10.53 0.11
CA GLU A 108 -16.65 11.46 1.07
C GLU A 108 -15.29 10.96 1.56
N ARG A 109 -15.14 9.65 1.80
CA ARG A 109 -13.85 9.03 2.13
C ARG A 109 -12.83 9.23 1.00
N LYS A 110 -13.24 8.97 -0.25
CA LYS A 110 -12.35 9.13 -1.42
C LYS A 110 -11.96 10.58 -1.67
N ARG A 111 -12.87 11.54 -1.48
CA ARG A 111 -12.53 12.96 -1.59
C ARG A 111 -11.51 13.37 -0.53
N ARG A 112 -11.73 12.98 0.73
CA ARG A 112 -10.80 13.28 1.83
C ARG A 112 -9.40 12.69 1.60
N TYR A 113 -9.33 11.47 1.06
CA TYR A 113 -8.08 10.83 0.70
C TYR A 113 -7.33 11.60 -0.41
N LEU A 114 -8.04 12.04 -1.46
CA LEU A 114 -7.43 12.86 -2.52
C LEU A 114 -6.96 14.23 -1.99
N ASP A 115 -7.78 14.90 -1.19
CA ASP A 115 -7.42 16.17 -0.55
C ASP A 115 -6.18 16.01 0.35
N HIS A 116 -6.06 14.86 1.05
CA HIS A 116 -4.90 14.55 1.88
C HIS A 116 -3.63 14.30 1.05
N LEU A 117 -3.72 13.55 -0.04
CA LEU A 117 -2.60 13.32 -0.95
C LEU A 117 -2.12 14.64 -1.60
N GLU A 118 -3.05 15.51 -1.98
CA GLU A 118 -2.72 16.82 -2.51
C GLU A 118 -2.06 17.71 -1.45
N ALA A 119 -2.58 17.71 -0.22
CA ALA A 119 -2.06 18.52 0.88
C ALA A 119 -0.70 18.04 1.40
N THR A 120 -0.39 16.74 1.32
CA THR A 120 0.93 16.22 1.72
C THR A 120 2.01 16.62 0.74
N GLY A 121 1.68 16.77 -0.56
CA GLY A 121 2.66 17.10 -1.60
C GLY A 121 3.79 16.08 -1.72
N ASP A 122 3.58 14.87 -1.20
CA ASP A 122 4.58 13.81 -1.24
C ASP A 122 4.39 12.98 -2.51
N ASP A 123 5.17 13.32 -3.54
CA ASP A 123 5.20 12.63 -4.84
C ASP A 123 5.34 11.11 -4.69
N ARG A 124 5.94 10.65 -3.59
CA ARG A 124 6.18 9.23 -3.28
C ARG A 124 4.90 8.49 -2.94
N ALA A 125 4.06 9.08 -2.08
CA ALA A 125 2.75 8.54 -1.74
C ALA A 125 1.81 8.57 -2.96
N VAL A 126 1.92 9.60 -3.79
CA VAL A 126 1.22 9.69 -5.07
C VAL A 126 1.64 8.56 -6.01
N LEU A 127 2.95 8.28 -6.13
CA LEU A 127 3.45 7.18 -6.96
C LEU A 127 2.89 5.82 -6.52
N VAL A 128 2.99 5.50 -5.22
CA VAL A 128 2.45 4.24 -4.67
C VAL A 128 0.94 4.16 -4.90
N SER A 129 0.24 5.27 -4.70
CA SER A 129 -1.19 5.34 -4.94
C SER A 129 -1.53 5.07 -6.41
N ILE A 130 -0.83 5.71 -7.36
CA ILE A 130 -1.05 5.47 -8.79
C ILE A 130 -0.79 4.00 -9.15
N ALA A 131 0.30 3.41 -8.62
CA ALA A 131 0.65 2.01 -8.85
C ALA A 131 -0.45 1.05 -8.34
N ASP A 132 -1.00 1.29 -7.14
CA ASP A 132 -2.15 0.57 -6.60
C ASP A 132 -3.35 0.63 -7.58
N LYS A 133 -3.78 1.85 -7.94
CA LYS A 133 -4.96 2.03 -8.79
C LYS A 133 -4.75 1.43 -10.18
N ALA A 134 -3.54 1.53 -10.73
CA ALA A 134 -3.16 0.93 -12.00
C ALA A 134 -3.18 -0.61 -11.95
N HIS A 135 -2.65 -1.23 -10.89
CA HIS A 135 -2.69 -2.68 -10.73
C HIS A 135 -4.13 -3.18 -10.57
N ASN A 136 -4.94 -2.48 -9.78
CA ASN A 136 -6.34 -2.80 -9.60
C ASN A 136 -7.15 -2.68 -10.90
N ALA A 137 -6.90 -1.67 -11.73
CA ALA A 137 -7.53 -1.52 -13.04
C ALA A 137 -7.18 -2.64 -14.04
N ARG A 138 -6.03 -3.30 -13.89
CA ARG A 138 -5.60 -4.43 -14.73
C ARG A 138 -6.15 -5.78 -14.25
N ALA A 139 -6.65 -5.86 -13.02
CA ALA A 139 -7.06 -7.12 -12.42
C ALA A 139 -8.43 -7.59 -12.94
N PRO A 140 -8.56 -8.86 -13.40
CA PRO A 140 -9.84 -9.39 -13.83
C PRO A 140 -10.84 -9.44 -12.67
N GLY A 141 -12.05 -8.91 -12.90
CA GLY A 141 -13.10 -8.91 -11.90
C GLY A 141 -12.93 -7.91 -10.76
N TYR A 142 -12.02 -6.92 -10.89
CA TYR A 142 -11.92 -5.83 -9.92
C TYR A 142 -13.28 -5.16 -9.72
N ARG A 143 -13.79 -5.29 -8.49
CA ARG A 143 -14.89 -4.48 -7.98
C ARG A 143 -14.26 -3.54 -6.97
N PRO A 144 -14.43 -2.21 -7.12
CA PRO A 144 -14.11 -1.29 -6.04
C PRO A 144 -14.81 -1.81 -4.78
N SER A 145 -14.13 -1.81 -3.63
CA SER A 145 -14.77 -2.04 -2.34
C SER A 145 -15.99 -1.13 -2.27
N SER A 146 -17.17 -1.76 -2.30
CA SER A 146 -18.48 -1.20 -2.65
C SER A 146 -18.65 0.28 -2.30
N ALA A 147 -18.99 1.09 -3.31
CA ALA A 147 -20.02 2.11 -3.08
C ALA A 147 -21.23 1.34 -2.60
N GLY A 148 -21.51 1.38 -1.29
CA GLY A 148 -22.66 0.68 -0.71
C GLY A 148 -23.92 1.12 -1.42
N ASP A 149 -24.74 0.13 -1.79
CA ASP A 149 -26.19 0.33 -1.86
C ASP A 149 -26.73 0.55 -0.44
#